data_AF-A0A969HH24-F1
#
_entry.id   AF-A0A969HH24-F1
#
_cell.length_a   1.000
_cell.length_b   1.000
_cell.length_c   1.000
_cell.angle_alpha   90.00
_cell.angle_beta   90.00
_cell.angle_gamma   90.00
#
_symmetry.space_group_name_H-M   'P 1'
#
loop_
_entity.id
_entity.type
_entity.pdbx_description
1 polymer ?
#
loop_
_entity_poly.entity_id
_entity_poly.type
_entity_poly.pdbx_seq_one_letter_code
_entity_poly.pdbx_strand_id
1 'polypeptide(L)'
;MKSLRVILLAIFIMIFPELSAQDAFQERKNPDSLNQEKEEKAEITVGGYVDAYYGYNFAQPEGSVPYFVSMARHNEVNINLAFVDVRYTSPNVRARFAPGFGTYMNANYANEEGVLKNLLEASVGVRLVKNIWLDAGILPSPYTNEGPISKDQLMYTRSFAPEYVPYYLAGARLGIPWVKK
;
A
#
# COMPACT_ATOMS: atom_id res chain seq x y z
N MET A 1 4.41 45.89 11.98
CA MET A 1 3.74 45.01 11.00
C MET A 1 4.80 44.40 10.10
N LYS A 2 5.26 43.18 10.38
CA LYS A 2 6.22 42.45 9.53
C LYS A 2 5.44 41.37 8.77
N SER A 3 5.38 41.49 7.45
CA SER A 3 4.77 40.53 6.54
C SER A 3 5.67 39.31 6.40
N LEU A 4 5.27 38.18 6.98
CA LEU A 4 5.92 36.90 6.78
C LEU A 4 5.18 36.16 5.66
N ARG A 5 5.77 36.15 4.47
CA ARG A 5 5.29 35.35 3.34
C ARG A 5 5.76 33.91 3.56
N VAL A 6 4.84 33.01 3.87
CA VAL A 6 5.12 31.56 3.92
C VAL A 6 5.15 31.05 2.48
N ILE A 7 6.32 30.67 2.01
CA ILE A 7 6.51 29.96 0.74
C ILE A 7 6.40 28.47 1.07
N LEU A 8 5.33 27.83 0.59
CA LEU A 8 5.14 26.38 0.67
C LEU A 8 6.01 25.74 -0.42
N LEU A 9 7.11 25.09 -0.03
CA LEU A 9 7.97 24.36 -0.94
C LEU A 9 7.57 22.88 -0.90
N ALA A 10 6.75 22.44 -1.85
CA ALA A 10 6.51 21.02 -2.08
C ALA A 10 7.68 20.46 -2.92
N ILE A 11 8.57 19.70 -2.30
CA ILE A 11 9.63 18.97 -3.01
C ILE A 11 9.04 17.63 -3.45
N PHE A 12 8.75 17.52 -4.75
CA PHE A 12 8.32 16.27 -5.40
C PHE A 12 9.57 15.62 -6.02
N ILE A 13 10.20 14.68 -5.32
CA ILE A 13 11.30 13.89 -5.90
C ILE A 13 10.67 12.72 -6.65
N MET A 14 10.45 12.91 -7.95
CA MET A 14 10.10 11.86 -8.89
C MET A 14 11.41 11.22 -9.37
N ILE A 15 11.80 10.07 -8.82
CA ILE A 15 12.92 9.28 -9.35
C ILE A 15 12.37 8.49 -10.53
N PHE A 16 12.62 8.96 -11.76
CA PHE A 16 12.51 8.13 -12.94
C PHE A 16 13.74 7.19 -12.98
N PRO A 17 13.59 5.87 -13.09
CA PRO A 17 14.69 5.06 -13.57
C PRO A 17 14.94 5.47 -15.04
N GLU A 18 16.19 5.84 -15.29
CA GLU A 18 16.77 6.25 -16.55
C GLU A 18 16.50 5.17 -17.62
N LEU A 19 15.65 5.50 -18.60
CA LEU A 19 15.39 4.64 -19.76
C LEU A 19 16.59 4.79 -20.70
N SER A 20 17.54 3.86 -20.65
CA SER A 20 18.67 3.82 -21.57
C SER A 20 18.19 3.68 -23.01
N ALA A 21 18.51 4.68 -23.85
CA ALA A 21 18.19 4.71 -25.28
C ALA A 21 18.85 3.57 -26.11
N GLN A 22 19.62 2.67 -25.47
CA GLN A 22 20.19 1.47 -26.09
C GLN A 22 19.18 0.30 -26.16
N ASP A 23 18.13 0.29 -25.33
CA ASP A 23 17.10 -0.75 -25.34
C ASP A 23 16.13 -0.62 -26.53
N ALA A 24 16.00 0.59 -27.10
CA ALA A 24 15.05 0.88 -28.17
C ALA A 24 15.47 0.36 -29.57
N PHE A 25 16.73 -0.07 -29.75
CA PHE A 25 17.25 -0.51 -31.06
C PHE A 25 17.49 -2.02 -31.20
N GLN A 26 17.29 -2.83 -30.14
CA GLN A 26 17.43 -4.29 -30.21
C GLN A 26 16.10 -5.03 -30.47
N GLU A 27 14.98 -4.32 -30.56
CA GLU A 27 13.67 -4.94 -30.81
C GLU A 27 13.39 -5.20 -32.31
N ARG A 28 14.38 -5.67 -33.07
CA ARG A 28 14.09 -6.43 -34.30
C ARG A 28 13.78 -7.87 -33.89
N LYS A 29 12.55 -8.07 -33.41
CA LYS A 29 11.99 -9.39 -33.08
C LYS A 29 12.08 -10.33 -34.28
N ASN A 30 12.79 -11.46 -34.11
CA ASN A 30 12.60 -12.65 -34.92
C ASN A 30 11.14 -13.11 -34.77
N PRO A 31 10.41 -13.37 -35.87
CA PRO A 31 8.99 -13.77 -35.82
C PRO A 31 8.75 -15.11 -35.12
N ASP A 32 9.78 -15.93 -34.91
CA ASP A 32 9.70 -17.20 -34.16
C ASP A 32 9.74 -17.04 -32.62
N SER A 33 9.90 -15.81 -32.10
CA SER A 33 9.95 -15.56 -30.64
C SER A 33 8.59 -15.36 -29.97
N LEU A 34 7.48 -15.43 -30.72
CA LEU A 34 6.12 -15.17 -30.22
C LEU A 34 5.53 -16.28 -29.36
N ASN A 35 6.21 -17.42 -29.20
CA ASN A 35 5.77 -18.57 -28.39
C ASN A 35 6.78 -18.98 -27.31
N GLN A 36 7.43 -18.02 -26.66
CA GLN A 36 8.03 -18.31 -25.35
C GLN A 36 6.95 -18.12 -24.28
N GLU A 37 6.32 -19.22 -23.87
CA GLU A 37 5.64 -19.26 -22.57
C GLU A 37 6.69 -18.85 -21.54
N LYS A 38 6.57 -17.63 -21.01
CA LYS A 38 7.46 -17.08 -20.01
C LYS A 38 7.35 -18.03 -18.80
N GLU A 39 8.35 -18.89 -18.59
CA GLU A 39 8.42 -19.71 -17.39
C GLU A 39 8.27 -18.79 -16.18
N GLU A 40 7.13 -18.88 -15.48
CA GLU A 40 6.92 -18.19 -14.22
C GLU A 40 7.94 -18.74 -13.22
N LYS A 41 9.06 -18.06 -13.05
CA LYS A 41 10.07 -18.43 -12.06
C LYS A 41 9.71 -17.84 -10.71
N ALA A 42 10.21 -18.48 -9.65
CA ALA A 42 10.09 -17.93 -8.31
C ALA A 42 10.87 -16.61 -8.22
N GLU A 43 10.23 -15.57 -7.70
CA GLU A 43 10.77 -14.24 -7.54
C GLU A 43 10.48 -13.71 -6.13
N ILE A 44 11.45 -13.01 -5.55
CA ILE A 44 11.26 -12.21 -4.35
C ILE A 44 11.37 -10.74 -4.75
N THR A 45 10.33 -9.96 -4.48
CA THR A 45 10.30 -8.52 -4.69
C THR A 45 10.28 -7.83 -3.33
N VAL A 46 11.14 -6.84 -3.14
CA VAL A 46 11.17 -6.02 -1.93
C VAL A 46 10.88 -4.57 -2.30
N GLY A 47 9.98 -3.93 -1.58
CA GLY A 47 9.63 -2.53 -1.71
C GLY A 47 9.46 -1.86 -0.36
N GLY A 48 9.17 -0.57 -0.39
CA GLY A 48 8.87 0.20 0.80
C GLY A 48 8.06 1.44 0.48
N TYR A 49 7.40 1.97 1.49
CA TYR A 49 6.58 3.16 1.38
C TYR A 49 6.67 3.98 2.66
N VAL A 50 6.67 5.31 2.53
CA VAL A 50 6.63 6.26 3.64
C VAL A 50 5.67 7.39 3.27
N ASP A 51 4.73 7.67 4.16
CA ASP A 51 3.76 8.76 4.09
C ASP A 51 3.96 9.70 5.27
N ALA A 52 4.50 10.88 5.01
CA ALA A 52 4.76 11.91 6.02
C ALA A 52 3.89 13.15 5.76
N TYR A 53 3.40 13.77 6.83
CA TYR A 53 2.51 14.92 6.74
C TYR A 53 2.73 15.95 7.83
N TYR A 54 2.22 17.14 7.56
CA TYR A 54 2.00 18.19 8.54
C TYR A 54 0.56 18.70 8.36
N GLY A 55 -0.26 18.54 9.39
CA GLY A 55 -1.63 19.07 9.44
C GLY A 55 -1.72 20.21 10.44
N TYR A 56 -2.55 21.22 10.19
CA TYR A 56 -2.85 22.26 11.17
C TYR A 56 -4.36 22.46 11.30
N ASN A 57 -4.86 22.37 12.53
CA ASN A 57 -6.27 22.58 12.86
C ASN A 57 -6.40 23.84 13.71
N PHE A 58 -7.17 24.83 13.22
CA PHE A 58 -7.40 26.12 13.90
C PHE A 58 -8.17 25.99 15.21
N ALA A 59 -8.92 24.91 15.41
CA ALA A 59 -9.61 24.62 16.66
C ALA A 59 -8.69 24.16 17.79
N GLN A 60 -7.40 23.92 17.50
CA GLN A 60 -6.37 23.50 18.46
C GLN A 60 -6.85 22.36 19.39
N PRO A 61 -7.29 21.21 18.83
CA PRO A 61 -7.73 20.08 19.65
C PRO A 61 -6.59 19.57 20.54
N GLU A 62 -6.90 19.02 21.71
CA GLU A 62 -5.88 18.35 22.51
C GLU A 62 -5.57 16.97 21.91
N GLY A 63 -4.37 16.79 21.34
CA GLY A 63 -3.91 15.51 20.83
C GLY A 63 -4.27 15.26 19.36
N SER A 64 -5.08 14.25 19.08
CA SER A 64 -5.50 13.90 17.71
C SER A 64 -6.85 14.53 17.37
N VAL A 65 -7.03 14.95 16.12
CA VAL A 65 -8.34 15.39 15.61
C VAL A 65 -9.34 14.24 15.79
N PRO A 66 -10.47 14.47 16.50
CA PRO A 66 -11.44 13.41 16.77
C PRO A 66 -11.97 12.76 15.49
N TYR A 67 -12.34 11.49 15.59
CA TYR A 67 -12.95 10.69 14.51
C TYR A 67 -12.10 10.40 13.27
N PHE A 68 -10.81 10.77 13.28
CA PHE A 68 -9.87 10.35 12.25
C PHE A 68 -8.88 9.35 12.84
N VAL A 69 -8.68 8.23 12.15
CA VAL A 69 -7.56 7.31 12.35
C VAL A 69 -6.45 7.54 11.33
N SER A 70 -6.75 8.24 10.23
CA SER A 70 -5.77 8.66 9.22
C SER A 70 -5.41 10.16 9.35
N MET A 71 -4.14 10.50 9.24
CA MET A 71 -3.61 11.88 9.29
C MET A 71 -4.18 12.77 10.42
N ALA A 72 -4.48 12.17 11.58
CA ALA A 72 -5.25 12.83 12.63
C ALA A 72 -4.43 13.80 13.50
N ARG A 73 -3.11 13.87 13.35
CA ARG A 73 -2.26 14.75 14.18
C ARG A 73 -2.25 16.17 13.64
N HIS A 74 -2.19 17.15 14.53
CA HIS A 74 -2.14 18.56 14.15
C HIS A 74 -0.94 19.26 14.80
N ASN A 75 -0.45 20.31 14.15
CA ASN A 75 0.65 21.15 14.61
C ASN A 75 1.95 20.38 14.90
N GLU A 76 2.16 19.25 14.21
CA GLU A 76 3.36 18.42 14.29
C GLU A 76 3.61 17.74 12.93
N VAL A 77 4.88 17.44 12.65
CA VAL A 77 5.25 16.58 11.51
C VAL A 77 5.15 15.14 11.97
N ASN A 78 4.45 14.29 11.20
CA ASN A 78 4.28 12.91 11.57
C ASN A 78 4.31 11.96 10.36
N ILE A 79 4.54 10.68 10.62
CA ILE A 79 4.42 9.61 9.65
C ILE A 79 3.04 8.99 9.81
N ASN A 80 2.19 9.17 8.81
CA ASN A 80 0.88 8.53 8.79
C ASN A 80 1.05 7.02 8.68
N LEU A 81 1.78 6.55 7.66
CA LEU A 81 2.07 5.15 7.42
C LEU A 81 3.43 5.00 6.75
N ALA A 82 4.25 4.10 7.28
CA ALA A 82 5.46 3.61 6.64
C ALA A 82 5.50 2.09 6.74
N PHE A 83 5.94 1.40 5.68
CA PHE A 83 6.08 -0.05 5.68
C PHE A 83 7.17 -0.53 4.73
N VAL A 84 7.67 -1.73 5.01
CA VAL A 84 8.45 -2.53 4.08
C VAL A 84 7.49 -3.56 3.46
N ASP A 85 7.61 -3.85 2.17
CA ASP A 85 6.77 -4.81 1.46
C ASP A 85 7.65 -5.91 0.88
N VAL A 86 7.55 -7.12 1.44
CA VAL A 86 8.26 -8.30 0.93
C VAL A 86 7.24 -9.21 0.28
N ARG A 87 7.44 -9.49 -1.00
CA ARG A 87 6.57 -10.35 -1.81
C ARG A 87 7.36 -11.52 -2.35
N TYR A 88 6.81 -12.72 -2.19
CA TYR A 88 7.28 -13.92 -2.84
C TYR A 88 6.22 -14.38 -3.83
N THR A 89 6.61 -14.61 -5.08
CA THR A 89 5.70 -15.14 -6.11
C THR A 89 6.38 -16.28 -6.84
N SER A 90 5.66 -17.38 -6.99
CA SER A 90 6.04 -18.55 -7.78
C SER A 90 4.80 -19.08 -8.50
N PRO A 91 4.92 -20.04 -9.43
CA PRO A 91 3.76 -20.59 -10.12
C PRO A 91 2.63 -21.02 -9.17
N ASN A 92 2.97 -21.73 -8.09
CA ASN A 92 1.97 -22.38 -7.24
C ASN A 92 1.78 -21.72 -5.87
N VAL A 93 2.67 -20.80 -5.48
CA VAL A 93 2.67 -20.20 -4.15
C VAL A 93 2.98 -18.71 -4.26
N ARG A 94 2.25 -17.89 -3.51
CA ARG A 94 2.57 -16.49 -3.27
C ARG A 94 2.53 -16.18 -1.78
N ALA A 95 3.32 -15.22 -1.35
CA ALA A 95 3.26 -14.69 -0.01
C ALA A 95 3.55 -13.20 -0.02
N ARG A 96 2.98 -12.48 0.94
CA ARG A 96 3.24 -11.06 1.16
C ARG A 96 3.36 -10.79 2.64
N PHE A 97 4.41 -10.09 3.01
CA PHE A 97 4.67 -9.68 4.38
C PHE A 97 5.01 -8.20 4.40
N ALA A 98 4.16 -7.40 5.04
CA ALA A 98 4.25 -5.97 5.08
C ALA A 98 4.19 -5.43 6.52
N PRO A 99 5.31 -5.45 7.26
CA PRO A 99 5.39 -4.78 8.54
C PRO A 99 5.39 -3.26 8.34
N GLY A 100 4.58 -2.56 9.13
CA GLY A 100 4.41 -1.13 9.05
C GLY A 100 4.27 -0.46 10.41
N PHE A 101 4.52 0.84 10.42
CA PHE A 101 4.39 1.71 11.58
C PHE A 101 3.87 3.08 11.15
N GLY A 102 3.43 3.88 12.11
CA GLY A 102 2.92 5.23 11.88
C GLY A 102 1.69 5.52 12.72
N THR A 103 1.21 6.76 12.67
CA THR A 103 0.04 7.18 13.45
C THR A 103 -1.21 6.42 13.06
N TYR A 104 -1.34 6.04 11.79
CA TYR A 104 -2.43 5.21 11.31
C TYR A 104 -2.44 3.83 11.98
N MET A 105 -1.30 3.14 12.03
CA MET A 105 -1.20 1.83 12.69
C MET A 105 -1.53 1.95 14.18
N ASN A 106 -0.98 2.98 14.84
CA ASN A 106 -1.23 3.22 16.27
C ASN A 106 -2.71 3.49 16.60
N ALA A 107 -3.44 4.16 15.71
CA ALA A 107 -4.85 4.47 15.92
C ALA A 107 -5.77 3.32 15.51
N ASN A 108 -5.52 2.71 14.36
CA ASN A 108 -6.44 1.74 13.75
C ASN A 108 -6.18 0.28 14.19
N TYR A 109 -4.95 -0.04 14.61
CA TYR A 109 -4.57 -1.36 15.10
C TYR A 109 -4.31 -1.35 16.63
N ALA A 110 -4.80 -0.33 17.33
CA ALA A 110 -4.58 -0.15 18.78
C ALA A 110 -5.01 -1.36 19.62
N ASN A 111 -6.03 -2.08 19.17
CA ASN A 111 -6.60 -3.24 19.85
C ASN A 111 -5.92 -4.57 19.50
N GLU A 112 -4.94 -4.57 18.59
CA GLU A 112 -4.21 -5.78 18.20
C GLU A 112 -3.09 -6.11 19.19
N GLU A 113 -2.93 -7.40 19.51
CA GLU A 113 -1.99 -7.83 20.52
C GLU A 113 -0.54 -7.85 20.03
N GLY A 114 0.37 -7.38 20.90
CA GLY A 114 1.81 -7.52 20.71
C GLY A 114 2.34 -6.91 19.41
N VAL A 115 2.83 -7.78 18.52
CA VAL A 115 3.46 -7.39 17.25
C VAL A 115 2.47 -7.24 16.09
N LEU A 116 1.25 -7.79 16.24
CA LEU A 116 0.25 -7.79 15.16
C LEU A 116 -0.21 -6.37 14.81
N LYS A 117 -0.17 -5.45 15.77
CA LYS A 117 -0.46 -4.02 15.57
C LYS A 117 0.48 -3.31 14.58
N ASN A 118 1.59 -3.96 14.22
CA ASN A 118 2.57 -3.44 13.26
C ASN A 118 2.53 -4.21 11.93
N LEU A 119 1.49 -5.01 11.66
CA LEU A 119 1.35 -5.74 10.41
C LEU A 119 0.26 -5.11 9.55
N LEU A 120 0.68 -4.46 8.45
CA LEU A 120 -0.25 -3.93 7.46
C LEU A 120 -0.86 -5.05 6.62
N GLU A 121 -0.04 -6.03 6.22
CA GLU A 121 -0.49 -7.21 5.49
C GLU A 121 0.44 -8.39 5.80
N ALA A 122 -0.13 -9.58 5.95
CA ALA A 122 0.63 -10.81 6.16
C ALA A 122 -0.19 -11.97 5.61
N SER A 123 0.05 -12.34 4.36
CA SER A 123 -0.76 -13.32 3.64
C SER A 123 0.08 -14.36 2.92
N VAL A 124 -0.45 -15.57 2.82
CA VAL A 124 0.08 -16.67 2.01
C VAL A 124 -1.02 -17.20 1.13
N GLY A 125 -0.72 -17.48 -0.13
CA GLY A 125 -1.66 -17.99 -1.11
C GLY A 125 -1.12 -19.19 -1.87
N VAL A 126 -2.01 -20.13 -2.13
CA VAL A 126 -1.73 -21.34 -2.93
C VAL A 126 -2.61 -21.36 -4.17
N ARG A 127 -2.03 -21.78 -5.30
CA ARG A 127 -2.75 -21.97 -6.56
C ARG A 127 -3.44 -23.32 -6.54
N LEU A 128 -4.77 -23.35 -6.64
CA LEU A 128 -5.55 -24.58 -6.66
C LEU A 128 -5.64 -25.15 -8.08
N VAL A 129 -6.00 -24.30 -9.03
CA VAL A 129 -6.03 -24.60 -10.47
C VAL A 129 -5.60 -23.35 -11.24
N LYS A 130 -5.45 -23.45 -12.57
CA LYS A 130 -5.10 -22.30 -13.42
C LYS A 130 -6.04 -21.12 -13.10
N ASN A 131 -5.46 -20.02 -12.65
CA ASN A 131 -6.12 -18.76 -12.28
C ASN A 131 -6.99 -18.78 -11.00
N ILE A 132 -7.11 -19.89 -10.27
CA ILE A 132 -7.83 -19.92 -8.97
C ILE A 132 -6.83 -19.98 -7.82
N TRP A 133 -6.95 -19.01 -6.91
CA TRP A 133 -6.05 -18.85 -5.76
C TRP A 133 -6.83 -18.88 -4.46
N LEU A 134 -6.28 -19.56 -3.47
CA LEU A 134 -6.72 -19.49 -2.08
C LEU A 134 -5.67 -18.75 -1.28
N ASP A 135 -6.00 -17.55 -0.81
CA ASP A 135 -5.17 -16.75 0.09
C ASP A 135 -5.66 -16.88 1.52
N ALA A 136 -4.76 -16.87 2.49
CA ALA A 136 -5.08 -16.83 3.91
C ALA A 136 -4.10 -15.92 4.68
N GLY A 137 -4.60 -15.25 5.73
CA GLY A 137 -3.84 -14.39 6.61
C GLY A 137 -4.51 -13.03 6.84
N ILE A 138 -3.71 -12.01 7.10
CA ILE A 138 -4.12 -10.60 7.17
C ILE A 138 -4.17 -10.07 5.74
N LEU A 139 -5.37 -9.81 5.26
CA LEU A 139 -5.70 -9.43 3.90
C LEU A 139 -6.28 -8.02 3.86
N PRO A 140 -6.15 -7.29 2.74
CA PRO A 140 -6.82 -6.01 2.56
C PRO A 140 -8.34 -6.19 2.58
N SER A 141 -9.02 -5.26 3.24
CA SER A 141 -10.48 -5.28 3.38
C SER A 141 -11.20 -4.98 2.06
N PRO A 142 -12.29 -5.70 1.73
CA PRO A 142 -13.13 -5.41 0.57
C PRO A 142 -14.25 -4.39 0.87
N TYR A 143 -14.36 -3.88 2.11
CA TYR A 143 -15.51 -3.09 2.54
C TYR A 143 -15.52 -1.64 2.03
N THR A 144 -14.36 -1.12 1.63
CA THR A 144 -14.22 0.26 1.18
C THR A 144 -13.30 0.33 -0.04
N ASN A 145 -13.57 1.30 -0.90
CA ASN A 145 -12.70 1.62 -2.03
C ASN A 145 -11.48 2.46 -1.63
N GLU A 146 -11.50 3.05 -0.42
CA GLU A 146 -10.39 3.82 0.12
C GLU A 146 -9.49 2.94 0.99
N GLY A 147 -8.17 3.04 0.78
CA GLY A 147 -7.17 2.24 1.49
C GLY A 147 -6.23 3.09 2.35
N PRO A 148 -5.40 2.48 3.20
CA PRO A 148 -4.48 3.19 4.07
C PRO A 148 -3.29 3.82 3.33
N ILE A 149 -2.99 3.34 2.13
CA ILE A 149 -1.85 3.80 1.31
C ILE A 149 -2.26 5.04 0.50
N SER A 150 -1.70 6.20 0.84
CA SER A 150 -2.13 7.49 0.27
C SER A 150 -1.77 7.68 -1.20
N LYS A 151 -0.69 7.06 -1.69
CA LYS A 151 -0.32 7.15 -3.12
C LYS A 151 -1.34 6.47 -4.05
N ASP A 152 -2.17 5.56 -3.52
CA ASP A 152 -3.15 4.81 -4.30
C ASP A 152 -4.53 5.51 -4.32
N GLN A 153 -4.63 6.71 -3.75
CA GLN A 153 -5.87 7.46 -3.58
C GLN A 153 -5.84 8.79 -4.35
N LEU A 154 -7.00 9.23 -4.86
CA LEU A 154 -7.13 10.52 -5.56
C LEU A 154 -6.90 11.71 -4.63
N MET A 155 -7.35 11.59 -3.38
CA MET A 155 -7.21 12.63 -2.35
C MET A 155 -6.26 12.15 -1.26
N TYR A 156 -5.47 13.08 -0.73
CA TYR A 156 -4.53 12.76 0.34
C TYR A 156 -5.24 12.31 1.62
N THR A 157 -6.27 13.06 2.03
CA THR A 157 -7.12 12.73 3.18
C THR A 157 -8.21 11.74 2.78
N ARG A 158 -8.68 10.95 3.75
CA ARG A 158 -9.79 10.01 3.55
C ARG A 158 -11.15 10.67 3.72
N SER A 159 -12.16 10.09 3.09
CA SER A 159 -13.53 10.42 3.45
C SER A 159 -13.84 9.93 4.87
N PHE A 160 -14.93 10.41 5.45
CA PHE A 160 -15.33 10.01 6.79
C PHE A 160 -15.89 8.58 6.84
N ALA A 161 -16.36 8.06 5.70
CA ALA A 161 -16.99 6.74 5.62
C ALA A 161 -16.05 5.56 5.96
N PRO A 162 -14.79 5.50 5.48
CA PRO A 162 -13.86 4.43 5.83
C PRO A 162 -13.14 4.63 7.16
N GLU A 163 -13.26 5.80 7.79
CA GLU A 163 -12.69 6.02 9.13
C GLU A 163 -13.36 5.02 10.10
N TYR A 164 -12.55 4.21 10.78
CA TYR A 164 -12.98 3.07 11.64
C TYR A 164 -13.63 1.88 10.94
N VAL A 165 -13.71 1.86 9.61
CA VAL A 165 -13.98 0.61 8.90
C VAL A 165 -12.71 -0.24 8.94
N PRO A 166 -12.79 -1.55 9.23
CA PRO A 166 -11.63 -2.41 9.22
C PRO A 166 -11.00 -2.38 7.81
N TYR A 167 -9.79 -1.82 7.71
CA TYR A 167 -9.00 -1.75 6.48
C TYR A 167 -8.27 -3.07 6.17
N TYR A 168 -8.30 -4.02 7.11
CA TYR A 168 -7.77 -5.36 6.96
C TYR A 168 -8.77 -6.39 7.51
N LEU A 169 -8.59 -7.65 7.11
CA LEU A 169 -9.32 -8.79 7.62
C LEU A 169 -8.36 -9.96 7.83
N ALA A 170 -8.49 -10.63 8.97
CA ALA A 170 -7.87 -11.94 9.16
C ALA A 170 -8.83 -13.02 8.64
N GLY A 171 -8.43 -13.76 7.61
CA GLY A 171 -9.29 -14.79 7.04
C GLY A 171 -8.71 -15.46 5.81
N ALA A 172 -9.60 -16.08 5.03
CA ALA A 172 -9.26 -16.70 3.76
C ALA A 172 -10.07 -16.09 2.61
N ARG A 173 -9.46 -15.95 1.44
CA ARG A 173 -10.08 -15.42 0.22
C ARG A 173 -9.87 -16.39 -0.93
N LEU A 174 -10.96 -16.75 -1.61
CA LEU A 174 -10.93 -17.50 -2.86
C LEU A 174 -11.06 -16.53 -4.04
N GLY A 175 -10.02 -16.44 -4.86
CA GLY A 175 -10.02 -15.64 -6.09
C GLY A 175 -10.43 -16.50 -7.28
N ILE A 176 -11.53 -16.15 -7.93
CA ILE A 176 -12.03 -16.83 -9.13
C ILE A 176 -12.03 -15.82 -10.29
N PRO A 177 -11.40 -16.13 -11.44
CA PRO A 177 -11.42 -15.25 -12.58
C PRO A 177 -12.83 -15.22 -13.18
N TRP A 178 -13.42 -14.03 -13.30
CA TRP A 178 -14.69 -13.90 -13.99
C TRP A 178 -14.44 -13.83 -15.49
N VAL A 179 -14.47 -14.99 -16.16
CA VAL A 179 -14.44 -15.07 -17.62
C VAL A 179 -15.80 -15.59 -18.07
N LYS A 180 -16.62 -14.71 -18.68
CA LYS A 180 -17.70 -15.18 -19.55
C LYS A 180 -17.04 -15.80 -20.77
N LYS A 181 -17.30 -17.10 -20.99
CA LYS A 181 -17.06 -17.75 -22.28
C LYS A 181 -17.81 -17.03 -23.39
#